data_AF-A0AAV5Y1U0-F1
#
_entry.id   AF-A0AAV5Y1U0-F1
#
_cell.length_a   1.000
_cell.length_b   1.000
_cell.length_c   1.000
_cell.angle_alpha   90.00
_cell.angle_beta   90.00
_cell.angle_gamma   90.00
#
_symmetry.space_group_name_H-M   'P 1'
#
loop_
_entity.id
_entity.type
_entity.pdbx_description
1 polymer ?
#
loop_
_entity_poly.entity_id
_entity_poly.type
_entity_poly.pdbx_seq_one_letter_code
_entity_poly.pdbx_strand_id
1 'polypeptide(L)'
;MKMTRFLATGVSVALVLAIPNIVTAKPEVQGQVDFFGGDGVLRSAEFDARIDNSGAAEGRMIFIDPSAAAESDPDGPGEAVAGAQGLLIDADFDCLVVTNNRAVMSGVIVDSNTPERIGRRILVTVEDNGRGRRSPPRRLTWGIYPNQARNWTPTDGELGFDPGAGTSWLASDAEREDDVPVPSNRSEAVSCDSFPPGSHTLVDIGRDDGNIRVRP
;
A
#
# COMPACT_ATOMS: atom_id res chain seq x y z
N MET A 1 -48.49 55.79 -50.26
CA MET A 1 -47.29 55.29 -49.55
C MET A 1 -47.74 54.27 -48.51
N LYS A 2 -47.57 52.97 -48.77
CA LYS A 2 -47.91 51.89 -47.83
C LYS A 2 -46.62 51.40 -47.17
N MET A 3 -46.56 51.49 -45.86
CA MET A 3 -45.38 51.22 -45.04
C MET A 3 -45.56 49.85 -44.38
N THR A 4 -44.92 48.83 -44.94
CA THR A 4 -45.00 47.43 -44.50
C THR A 4 -43.98 47.20 -43.38
N ARG A 5 -44.44 46.94 -42.16
CA ARG A 5 -43.57 46.57 -41.02
C ARG A 5 -43.43 45.04 -40.97
N PHE A 6 -42.21 44.55 -41.10
CA PHE A 6 -41.84 43.17 -40.83
C PHE A 6 -41.59 43.00 -39.32
N LEU A 7 -42.40 42.17 -38.65
CA LEU A 7 -42.07 41.64 -37.32
C LEU A 7 -41.13 40.45 -37.49
N ALA A 8 -39.90 40.58 -37.02
CA ALA A 8 -38.95 39.47 -36.92
C ALA A 8 -39.13 38.80 -35.54
N THR A 9 -39.76 37.63 -35.53
CA THR A 9 -39.92 36.79 -34.34
C THR A 9 -38.63 36.00 -34.13
N GLY A 10 -37.79 36.44 -33.19
CA GLY A 10 -36.58 35.71 -32.80
C GLY A 10 -36.93 34.54 -31.88
N VAL A 11 -36.74 33.31 -32.36
CA VAL A 11 -36.84 32.09 -31.54
C VAL A 11 -35.50 31.85 -30.86
N SER A 12 -35.41 32.15 -29.56
CA SER A 12 -34.27 31.78 -28.72
C SER A 12 -34.35 30.29 -28.39
N VAL A 13 -33.54 29.48 -29.07
CA VAL A 13 -33.31 28.07 -28.70
C VAL A 13 -32.40 28.04 -27.49
N ALA A 14 -32.97 27.81 -26.30
CA ALA A 14 -32.21 27.57 -25.08
C ALA A 14 -31.62 26.15 -25.12
N LEU A 15 -30.36 26.04 -25.52
CA LEU A 15 -29.58 24.80 -25.49
C LEU A 15 -29.19 24.50 -24.04
N VAL A 16 -29.95 23.63 -23.37
CA VAL A 16 -29.62 23.12 -22.03
C VAL A 16 -28.48 22.10 -22.18
N LEU A 17 -27.24 22.56 -21.96
CA LEU A 17 -26.08 21.69 -21.81
C LEU A 17 -26.21 20.93 -20.48
N ALA A 18 -26.70 19.70 -20.53
CA ALA A 18 -26.61 18.78 -19.41
C ALA A 18 -25.12 18.47 -19.18
N ILE A 19 -24.51 19.11 -18.19
CA ILE A 19 -23.15 18.78 -17.76
C ILE A 19 -23.24 17.39 -17.10
N PRO A 20 -22.62 16.34 -17.65
CA PRO A 20 -22.58 15.06 -16.96
C PRO A 20 -21.84 15.27 -15.64
N ASN A 21 -22.49 14.93 -14.53
CA ASN A 21 -21.78 14.79 -13.26
C ASN A 21 -20.79 13.63 -13.45
N ILE A 22 -19.53 13.95 -13.69
CA ILE A 22 -18.45 12.98 -13.69
C ILE A 22 -18.30 12.55 -12.24
N VAL A 23 -18.93 11.44 -11.89
CA VAL A 23 -18.68 10.76 -10.62
C VAL A 23 -17.31 10.12 -10.77
N THR A 24 -16.28 10.79 -10.27
CA THR A 24 -14.95 10.20 -10.15
C THR A 24 -15.07 9.04 -9.15
N ALA A 25 -15.01 7.81 -9.66
CA ALA A 25 -14.88 6.64 -8.82
C ALA A 25 -13.62 6.80 -7.98
N LYS A 26 -13.67 6.36 -6.72
CA LYS A 26 -12.52 6.43 -5.84
C LYS A 26 -11.70 5.15 -5.96
N PRO A 27 -10.38 5.25 -5.71
CA PRO A 27 -9.54 4.08 -5.68
C PRO A 27 -10.06 3.05 -4.67
N GLU A 28 -10.16 1.81 -5.12
CA GLU A 28 -10.66 0.66 -4.35
C GLU A 28 -9.92 -0.60 -4.82
N VAL A 29 -9.56 -1.45 -3.86
CA VAL A 29 -8.92 -2.73 -4.09
C VAL A 29 -9.64 -3.78 -3.26
N GLN A 30 -9.96 -4.91 -3.88
CA GLN A 30 -10.53 -6.05 -3.19
C GLN A 30 -9.91 -7.33 -3.73
N GLY A 31 -9.61 -8.28 -2.86
CA GLY A 31 -9.03 -9.56 -3.24
C GLY A 31 -9.32 -10.67 -2.26
N GLN A 32 -9.55 -11.87 -2.79
CA GLN A 32 -9.42 -13.13 -2.07
C GLN A 32 -8.64 -14.06 -2.98
N VAL A 33 -7.47 -14.49 -2.52
CA VAL A 33 -6.52 -15.26 -3.33
C VAL A 33 -5.87 -16.37 -2.52
N ASP A 34 -5.71 -17.51 -3.17
CA ASP A 34 -4.85 -18.59 -2.71
C ASP A 34 -3.64 -18.67 -3.65
N PHE A 35 -2.43 -18.83 -3.10
CA PHE A 35 -1.21 -18.88 -3.90
C PHE A 35 -0.15 -19.76 -3.28
N PHE A 36 0.66 -20.40 -4.13
CA PHE A 36 1.82 -21.16 -3.68
C PHE A 36 3.02 -20.23 -3.54
N GLY A 37 3.70 -20.27 -2.40
CA GLY A 37 5.00 -19.59 -2.29
C GLY A 37 6.14 -20.45 -2.81
N GLY A 38 7.38 -19.96 -2.65
CA GLY A 38 8.59 -20.61 -3.17
C GLY A 38 8.86 -22.00 -2.57
N ASP A 39 8.25 -22.33 -1.44
CA ASP A 39 8.29 -23.63 -0.77
C ASP A 39 7.20 -24.61 -1.24
N GLY A 40 6.33 -24.21 -2.17
CA GLY A 40 5.22 -25.03 -2.65
C GLY A 40 4.07 -25.17 -1.66
N VAL A 41 4.02 -24.38 -0.59
CA VAL A 41 2.93 -24.37 0.38
C VAL A 41 1.87 -23.35 0.00
N LEU A 42 0.61 -23.76 0.08
CA LEU A 42 -0.55 -22.93 -0.21
C LEU A 42 -0.77 -21.90 0.90
N ARG A 43 -0.81 -20.63 0.52
CA ARG A 43 -1.09 -19.47 1.37
C ARG A 43 -2.39 -18.84 0.92
N SER A 44 -3.06 -18.14 1.83
CA SER A 44 -4.30 -17.43 1.53
C SER A 44 -4.20 -15.97 1.98
N ALA A 45 -4.73 -15.07 1.17
CA ALA A 45 -4.86 -13.66 1.49
C ALA A 45 -6.25 -13.14 1.11
N GLU A 46 -6.93 -12.50 2.06
CA GLU A 46 -8.14 -11.73 1.84
C GLU A 46 -7.84 -10.28 2.17
N PHE A 47 -8.22 -9.35 1.30
CA PHE A 47 -7.98 -7.93 1.50
C PHE A 47 -9.05 -7.05 0.85
N ASP A 48 -9.29 -5.91 1.50
CA ASP A 48 -10.16 -4.82 1.09
C ASP A 48 -9.43 -3.52 1.47
N ALA A 49 -9.31 -2.58 0.53
CA ALA A 49 -8.85 -1.24 0.82
C ALA A 49 -9.54 -0.21 -0.10
N ARG A 50 -9.84 0.98 0.41
CA ARG A 50 -10.43 2.07 -0.36
C ARG A 50 -10.02 3.43 0.17
N ILE A 51 -10.14 4.45 -0.68
CA ILE A 51 -10.03 5.86 -0.27
C ILE A 51 -11.41 6.39 0.12
N ASP A 52 -11.53 6.93 1.33
CA ASP A 52 -12.77 7.45 1.89
C ASP A 52 -13.13 8.86 1.36
N ASN A 53 -14.11 9.53 1.98
CA ASN A 53 -14.49 10.92 1.64
C ASN A 53 -13.50 11.99 2.09
N SER A 54 -12.65 11.69 3.07
CA SER A 54 -11.61 12.61 3.53
C SER A 54 -10.33 12.52 2.68
N GLY A 55 -10.20 11.48 1.86
CA GLY A 55 -8.98 11.17 1.12
C GLY A 55 -8.04 10.24 1.90
N ALA A 56 -8.46 9.76 3.08
CA ALA A 56 -7.74 8.77 3.85
C ALA A 56 -7.98 7.37 3.29
N ALA A 57 -6.96 6.51 3.34
CA ALA A 57 -7.11 5.10 3.04
C ALA A 57 -7.63 4.36 4.27
N GLU A 58 -8.58 3.46 4.06
CA GLU A 58 -9.07 2.52 5.06
C GLU A 58 -9.17 1.13 4.42
N GLY A 59 -8.91 0.08 5.19
CA GLY A 59 -8.99 -1.28 4.71
C GLY A 59 -8.54 -2.31 5.73
N ARG A 60 -8.61 -3.58 5.35
CA ARG A 60 -8.21 -4.71 6.18
C ARG A 60 -7.62 -5.83 5.33
N MET A 61 -6.74 -6.62 5.94
CA MET A 61 -6.22 -7.85 5.37
C MET A 61 -6.22 -8.97 6.40
N ILE A 62 -6.59 -10.17 5.95
CA ILE A 62 -6.34 -11.42 6.65
C ILE A 62 -5.37 -12.24 5.80
N PHE A 63 -4.29 -12.73 6.42
CA PHE A 63 -3.28 -13.54 5.74
C PHE A 63 -2.94 -14.79 6.52
N ILE A 64 -2.84 -15.89 5.79
CA ILE A 64 -2.58 -17.23 6.33
C ILE A 64 -1.40 -17.84 5.58
N ASP A 65 -0.33 -18.13 6.31
CA ASP A 65 0.85 -18.85 5.83
C ASP A 65 1.15 -20.08 6.69
N PRO A 66 0.69 -21.27 6.28
CA PRO A 66 0.91 -22.50 7.03
C PRO A 66 2.37 -22.90 7.20
N SER A 67 3.30 -22.37 6.40
CA SER A 67 4.72 -22.73 6.44
C SER A 67 5.63 -21.68 7.08
N ALA A 68 5.08 -20.57 7.56
CA ALA A 68 5.85 -19.60 8.31
C ALA A 68 6.46 -20.28 9.53
N ALA A 69 7.79 -20.37 9.55
CA ALA A 69 8.51 -20.82 10.72
C ALA A 69 8.30 -19.83 11.88
N ALA A 70 8.24 -20.34 13.10
CA ALA A 70 8.38 -19.49 14.27
C ALA A 70 9.70 -18.70 14.15
N GLU A 71 9.68 -17.40 14.46
CA GLU A 71 10.94 -16.66 14.56
C GLU A 71 11.78 -17.34 15.65
N SER A 72 13.00 -17.73 15.31
CA SER A 72 13.95 -18.22 16.31
C SER A 72 14.24 -17.08 17.27
N ASP A 73 14.10 -17.35 18.58
CA ASP A 73 14.54 -16.42 19.62
C ASP A 73 16.03 -16.10 19.40
N PRO A 74 16.39 -14.85 19.04
CA PRO A 74 17.78 -14.49 18.77
C PRO A 74 18.67 -14.59 20.01
N ASP A 75 18.08 -14.56 21.21
CA ASP A 75 18.77 -14.66 22.49
C ASP A 75 18.68 -16.08 23.09
N GLY A 76 17.89 -16.96 22.47
CA GLY A 76 17.66 -18.33 22.90
C GLY A 76 18.66 -19.33 22.28
N PRO A 77 18.66 -20.60 22.73
CA PRO A 77 19.56 -21.64 22.22
C PRO A 77 19.32 -22.05 20.74
N GLY A 78 18.57 -21.26 19.96
CA GLY A 78 18.29 -21.52 18.54
C GLY A 78 17.37 -22.72 18.28
N GLU A 79 16.78 -23.31 19.32
CA GLU A 79 15.84 -24.42 19.15
C GLU A 79 14.52 -23.90 18.60
N ALA A 80 14.11 -24.43 17.44
CA ALA A 80 12.80 -24.17 16.89
C ALA A 80 11.74 -24.64 17.90
N VAL A 81 10.79 -23.76 18.23
CA VAL A 81 9.68 -24.11 19.10
C VAL A 81 8.88 -25.23 18.42
N ALA A 82 8.94 -26.44 19.00
CA ALA A 82 8.24 -27.59 18.46
C ALA A 82 6.73 -27.31 18.41
N GLY A 83 6.15 -27.40 17.21
CA GLY A 83 4.73 -27.10 16.99
C GLY A 83 4.42 -25.68 16.53
N ALA A 84 5.37 -25.00 15.86
CA ALA A 84 5.12 -23.73 15.18
C ALA A 84 3.82 -23.82 14.35
N GLN A 85 2.78 -23.15 14.84
CA GLN A 85 1.53 -22.98 14.13
C GLN A 85 1.83 -21.93 13.08
N GLY A 86 1.64 -22.24 11.79
CA GLY A 86 1.90 -21.29 10.71
C GLY A 86 1.27 -19.92 10.96
N LEU A 87 1.67 -18.90 10.22
CA LEU A 87 1.31 -17.52 10.49
C LEU A 87 -0.16 -17.23 10.13
N LEU A 88 -0.91 -16.67 11.08
CA LEU A 88 -2.21 -16.04 10.85
C LEU A 88 -2.10 -14.61 11.32
N ILE A 89 -2.35 -13.65 10.43
CA ILE A 89 -2.34 -12.22 10.75
C ILE A 89 -3.61 -11.52 10.27
N ASP A 90 -3.99 -10.50 11.03
CA ASP A 90 -5.00 -9.51 10.70
C ASP A 90 -4.33 -8.13 10.70
N ALA A 91 -4.53 -7.35 9.66
CA ALA A 91 -3.91 -6.04 9.51
C ALA A 91 -4.91 -4.98 9.06
N ASP A 92 -4.80 -3.80 9.63
CA ASP A 92 -5.57 -2.62 9.21
C ASP A 92 -4.75 -1.79 8.23
N PHE A 93 -5.30 -1.53 7.05
CA PHE A 93 -4.67 -0.69 6.04
C PHE A 93 -4.97 0.78 6.28
N ASP A 94 -3.90 1.58 6.24
CA ASP A 94 -3.93 3.04 6.40
C ASP A 94 -3.32 3.78 5.19
N CYS A 95 -2.90 3.03 4.17
CA CYS A 95 -2.28 3.58 2.96
C CYS A 95 -2.70 2.77 1.74
N LEU A 96 -3.16 3.45 0.68
CA LEU A 96 -3.50 2.85 -0.60
C LEU A 96 -3.07 3.79 -1.74
N VAL A 97 -2.24 3.28 -2.65
CA VAL A 97 -1.87 3.95 -3.90
C VAL A 97 -2.24 3.05 -5.06
N VAL A 98 -3.03 3.57 -6.00
CA VAL A 98 -3.41 2.86 -7.23
C VAL A 98 -2.82 3.57 -8.44
N THR A 99 -2.09 2.81 -9.25
CA THR A 99 -1.50 3.27 -10.50
C THR A 99 -1.89 2.29 -11.62
N ASN A 100 -2.77 2.74 -12.51
CA ASN A 100 -3.37 1.90 -13.56
C ASN A 100 -4.13 0.71 -12.95
N ASN A 101 -3.65 -0.52 -13.20
CA ASN A 101 -4.21 -1.76 -12.71
C ASN A 101 -3.41 -2.37 -11.54
N ARG A 102 -2.45 -1.60 -11.00
CA ARG A 102 -1.61 -2.01 -9.87
C ARG A 102 -1.96 -1.19 -8.65
N ALA A 103 -2.02 -1.84 -7.50
CA ALA A 103 -2.22 -1.18 -6.22
C ALA A 103 -1.16 -1.61 -5.20
N VAL A 104 -0.74 -0.65 -4.37
CA VAL A 104 0.11 -0.87 -3.20
C VAL A 104 -0.68 -0.48 -1.97
N MET A 105 -0.80 -1.41 -1.03
CA MET A 105 -1.48 -1.25 0.25
C MET A 105 -0.46 -1.39 1.37
N SER A 106 -0.55 -0.54 2.39
CA SER A 106 0.25 -0.66 3.60
C SER A 106 -0.62 -0.50 4.84
N GLY A 107 -0.25 -1.20 5.91
CA GLY A 107 -1.01 -1.23 7.14
C GLY A 107 -0.22 -1.74 8.33
N VAL A 108 -0.90 -1.81 9.48
CA VAL A 108 -0.36 -2.31 10.75
C VAL A 108 -1.03 -3.64 11.09
N ILE A 109 -0.24 -4.63 11.51
CA ILE A 109 -0.77 -5.89 12.02
C ILE A 109 -1.41 -5.64 13.39
N VAL A 110 -2.72 -5.86 13.50
CA VAL A 110 -3.51 -5.62 14.72
C VAL A 110 -3.80 -6.89 15.51
N ASP A 111 -3.81 -8.05 14.84
CA ASP A 111 -3.94 -9.35 15.47
C ASP A 111 -3.02 -10.38 14.78
N SER A 112 -2.52 -11.33 15.56
CA SER A 112 -1.61 -12.36 15.08
C SER A 112 -1.55 -13.53 16.06
N ASN A 113 -1.49 -14.76 15.54
CA ASN A 113 -1.17 -15.93 16.37
C ASN A 113 0.31 -15.96 16.84
N THR A 114 1.11 -15.02 16.32
CA THR A 114 2.53 -14.79 16.59
C THR A 114 2.68 -13.38 17.16
N PRO A 115 2.61 -13.17 18.50
CA PRO A 115 2.45 -11.85 19.12
C PRO A 115 3.52 -10.82 18.76
N GLU A 116 4.74 -11.25 18.48
CA GLU A 116 5.87 -10.40 18.06
C GLU A 116 5.68 -9.73 16.69
N ARG A 117 4.64 -10.14 15.94
CA ARG A 117 4.22 -9.50 14.69
C ARG A 117 3.27 -8.34 14.91
N ILE A 118 2.55 -8.30 16.04
CA ILE A 118 1.58 -7.24 16.32
C ILE A 118 2.32 -5.89 16.36
N GLY A 119 1.72 -4.91 15.70
CA GLY A 119 2.27 -3.59 15.51
C GLY A 119 3.19 -3.47 14.30
N ARG A 120 3.74 -4.56 13.74
CA ARG A 120 4.63 -4.49 12.55
C ARG A 120 3.86 -3.99 11.33
N ARG A 121 4.59 -3.42 10.36
CA ARG A 121 4.02 -2.96 9.09
C ARG A 121 3.91 -4.11 8.11
N ILE A 122 2.80 -4.18 7.39
CA ILE A 122 2.66 -5.04 6.22
C ILE A 122 2.56 -4.18 4.96
N LEU A 123 3.17 -4.65 3.88
CA LEU A 123 3.04 -4.09 2.55
C LEU A 123 2.54 -5.17 1.60
N VAL A 124 1.52 -4.86 0.82
CA VAL A 124 0.96 -5.76 -0.18
C VAL A 124 0.88 -5.02 -1.50
N THR A 125 1.42 -5.62 -2.55
CA THR A 125 1.28 -5.08 -3.91
C THR A 125 0.55 -6.09 -4.78
N VAL A 126 -0.48 -5.62 -5.48
CA VAL A 126 -1.33 -6.44 -6.34
C VAL A 126 -1.48 -5.85 -7.72
N GLU A 127 -1.68 -6.71 -8.71
CA GLU A 127 -1.94 -6.31 -10.08
C GLU A 127 -3.10 -7.11 -10.68
N ASP A 128 -4.13 -6.38 -11.14
CA ASP A 128 -5.29 -6.95 -11.83
C ASP A 128 -5.09 -6.93 -13.34
N ASN A 129 -4.77 -8.08 -13.92
CA ASN A 129 -4.58 -8.24 -15.37
C ASN A 129 -5.86 -8.61 -16.13
N GLY A 130 -7.03 -8.32 -15.55
CA GLY A 130 -8.34 -8.54 -16.16
C GLY A 130 -8.90 -9.93 -15.86
N ARG A 131 -9.96 -10.31 -16.58
CA ARG A 131 -10.71 -11.57 -16.34
C ARG A 131 -10.71 -12.49 -17.56
N GLY A 132 -10.67 -13.79 -17.27
CA GLY A 132 -10.91 -14.86 -18.25
C GLY A 132 -9.65 -15.52 -18.78
N ARG A 133 -9.84 -16.59 -19.56
CA ARG A 133 -8.76 -17.46 -20.08
C ARG A 133 -7.76 -16.79 -21.01
N ARG A 134 -8.02 -15.55 -21.46
CA ARG A 134 -7.12 -14.80 -22.33
C ARG A 134 -6.35 -13.70 -21.60
N SER A 135 -6.71 -13.40 -20.36
CA SER A 135 -5.99 -12.43 -19.53
C SER A 135 -4.68 -13.00 -19.01
N PRO A 136 -3.61 -12.19 -18.90
CA PRO A 136 -2.43 -12.55 -18.12
C PRO A 136 -2.81 -12.92 -16.67
N PRO A 137 -1.99 -13.72 -15.97
CA PRO A 137 -2.23 -14.04 -14.57
C PRO A 137 -2.25 -12.78 -13.72
N ARG A 138 -3.03 -12.81 -12.64
CA ARG A 138 -2.97 -11.78 -11.60
C ARG A 138 -1.68 -11.97 -10.82
N ARG A 139 -1.17 -10.91 -10.22
CA ARG A 139 0.11 -10.97 -9.53
C ARG A 139 0.03 -10.31 -8.16
N LEU A 140 0.74 -10.88 -7.19
CA LEU A 140 0.81 -10.37 -5.83
C LEU A 140 2.23 -10.53 -5.28
N THR A 141 2.63 -9.60 -4.42
CA THR A 141 3.74 -9.78 -3.49
C THR A 141 3.38 -9.14 -2.16
N TRP A 142 4.01 -9.61 -1.09
CA TRP A 142 3.80 -9.09 0.25
C TRP A 142 5.10 -9.10 1.03
N GLY A 143 5.16 -8.31 2.09
CA GLY A 143 6.25 -8.33 3.06
C GLY A 143 5.82 -7.78 4.41
N ILE A 144 6.35 -8.35 5.47
CA ILE A 144 6.24 -7.82 6.84
C ILE A 144 7.55 -7.11 7.16
N TYR A 145 7.43 -5.86 7.59
CA TYR A 145 8.56 -4.99 7.88
C TYR A 145 8.60 -4.71 9.39
N PRO A 146 9.79 -4.68 10.00
CA PRO A 146 9.91 -4.32 11.40
C PRO A 146 9.39 -2.89 11.62
N ASN A 147 8.84 -2.64 12.80
CA ASN A 147 8.60 -1.27 13.23
C ASN A 147 9.95 -0.58 13.37
N GLN A 148 10.25 0.36 12.48
CA GLN A 148 11.43 1.20 12.60
C GLN A 148 11.26 2.28 13.68
N ALA A 149 10.55 1.98 14.77
CA ALA A 149 10.62 2.81 15.96
C ALA A 149 12.03 2.65 16.55
N ARG A 150 13.00 3.37 16.00
CA ARG A 150 14.32 3.51 16.60
C ARG A 150 14.14 4.26 17.91
N ASN A 151 14.01 3.52 19.00
CA ASN A 151 14.38 4.04 20.31
C ASN A 151 15.91 4.23 20.41
N TRP A 152 16.68 3.72 19.43
CA TRP A 152 18.09 4.00 19.30
C TRP A 152 18.32 5.41 18.78
N THR A 153 18.69 6.30 19.70
CA THR A 153 19.19 7.63 19.40
C THR A 153 20.71 7.49 19.20
N PRO A 154 21.27 7.72 17.99
CA PRO A 154 22.71 7.87 17.85
C PRO A 154 23.13 9.04 18.74
N THR A 155 23.94 8.76 19.75
CA THR A 155 24.68 9.77 20.50
C THR A 155 26.04 9.89 19.87
N ASP A 156 26.38 11.07 19.36
CA ASP A 156 27.77 11.39 19.07
C ASP A 156 28.57 11.35 20.38
N GLY A 157 29.57 10.46 20.44
CA GLY A 157 30.42 10.29 21.61
C GLY A 157 31.34 11.49 21.88
N GLU A 158 31.43 12.43 20.93
CA GLU A 158 32.30 13.61 21.03
C GLU A 158 31.62 14.80 21.74
N LEU A 159 30.29 14.81 21.85
CA LEU A 159 29.52 15.89 22.48
C LEU A 159 28.89 15.43 23.80
N GLY A 160 29.25 16.07 24.91
CA GLY A 160 28.68 15.78 26.24
C GLY A 160 27.17 16.06 26.37
N PHE A 161 26.59 16.76 25.40
CA PHE A 161 25.15 16.94 25.22
C PHE A 161 24.84 17.00 23.72
N ASP A 162 24.48 15.87 23.15
CA ASP A 162 23.86 15.77 21.83
C ASP A 162 22.38 15.46 22.05
N PRO A 163 21.44 16.36 21.69
CA PRO A 163 20.01 16.07 21.76
C PRO A 163 19.60 14.88 20.87
N GLY A 164 20.52 14.36 20.04
CA GLY A 164 20.36 13.13 19.28
C GLY A 164 19.39 13.25 18.10
N ALA A 165 18.86 12.11 17.65
CA ALA A 165 17.96 11.94 16.49
C ALA A 165 16.60 12.68 16.52
N GLY A 166 16.39 13.59 17.48
CA GLY A 166 15.22 14.47 17.52
C GLY A 166 15.33 15.70 16.60
N THR A 167 16.52 16.02 16.10
CA THR A 167 16.73 17.18 15.21
C THR A 167 16.75 16.74 13.76
N SER A 168 15.89 17.34 12.94
CA SER A 168 15.95 17.20 11.48
C SER A 168 16.97 18.21 10.94
N TRP A 169 18.24 17.84 10.89
CA TRP A 169 19.19 18.61 10.09
C TRP A 169 19.18 18.14 8.64
N LEU A 170 19.35 19.09 7.74
CA LEU A 170 19.61 18.83 6.33
C LEU A 170 21.13 18.77 6.18
N ALA A 171 21.67 17.59 5.86
CA ALA A 171 23.07 17.49 5.48
C ALA A 171 23.21 18.06 4.06
N SER A 172 23.71 19.29 3.94
CA SER A 172 24.39 19.75 2.73
C SER A 172 25.88 19.51 2.96
N ASP A 173 26.58 18.85 2.05
CA ASP A 173 28.03 18.92 2.08
C ASP A 173 28.42 20.39 1.84
N ALA A 174 29.09 21.01 2.82
CA ALA A 174 29.42 22.43 2.75
C ALA A 174 30.31 22.80 1.53
N GLU A 175 30.79 21.80 0.81
CA GLU A 175 31.64 21.90 -0.37
C GLU A 175 30.84 22.12 -1.68
N ARG A 176 29.50 21.96 -1.69
CA ARG A 176 28.67 22.11 -2.89
C ARG A 176 27.40 22.89 -2.64
N GLU A 177 27.23 23.99 -3.40
CA GLU A 177 26.04 24.85 -3.34
C GLU A 177 24.81 24.22 -4.03
N ASP A 178 24.99 23.15 -4.82
CA ASP A 178 23.95 22.49 -5.61
C ASP A 178 23.36 21.22 -4.97
N ASP A 179 23.83 20.83 -3.78
CA ASP A 179 23.43 19.57 -3.17
C ASP A 179 22.04 19.64 -2.54
N VAL A 180 21.19 18.69 -2.93
CA VAL A 180 19.81 18.61 -2.43
C VAL A 180 19.84 18.15 -0.98
N PRO A 181 19.27 18.91 -0.04
CA PRO A 181 19.34 18.59 1.37
C PRO A 181 18.67 17.25 1.67
N VAL A 182 19.39 16.35 2.37
CA VAL A 182 18.84 15.08 2.84
C VAL A 182 18.42 15.21 4.31
N PRO A 183 17.14 15.00 4.65
CA PRO A 183 16.71 15.01 6.04
C PRO A 183 17.33 13.81 6.78
N SER A 184 17.94 14.09 7.93
CA SER A 184 18.49 13.10 8.87
C SER A 184 17.41 12.19 9.48
N ASN A 185 16.17 12.67 9.58
CA ASN A 185 15.03 11.93 10.08
C ASN A 185 13.97 11.77 8.98
N ARG A 186 14.25 10.89 8.01
CA ARG A 186 13.20 10.45 7.07
C ARG A 186 12.21 9.61 7.87
N SER A 187 10.92 9.80 7.61
CA SER A 187 9.90 8.89 8.16
C SER A 187 10.27 7.46 7.74
N GLU A 188 10.70 6.64 8.71
CA GLU A 188 11.07 5.24 8.50
C GLU A 188 9.84 4.32 8.47
N ALA A 189 8.63 4.88 8.58
CA ALA A 189 7.39 4.14 8.44
C ALA A 189 7.26 3.63 7.00
N VAL A 190 7.38 2.31 6.82
CA VAL A 190 7.08 1.65 5.55
C VAL A 190 5.62 1.92 5.22
N SER A 191 5.39 2.78 4.22
CA SER A 191 4.08 3.14 3.69
C SER A 191 3.98 2.73 2.22
N CYS A 192 2.81 2.94 1.63
CA CYS A 192 2.59 2.70 0.21
C CYS A 192 3.41 3.65 -0.71
N ASP A 193 4.00 4.71 -0.15
CA ASP A 193 4.92 5.63 -0.86
C ASP A 193 6.39 5.26 -0.70
N SER A 194 6.73 4.35 0.23
CA SER A 194 8.13 3.96 0.48
C SER A 194 8.79 3.30 -0.72
N PHE A 195 7.99 2.62 -1.55
CA PHE A 195 8.45 1.95 -2.76
C PHE A 195 7.50 2.28 -3.91
N PRO A 196 8.00 2.72 -5.08
CA PRO A 196 7.14 2.96 -6.22
C PRO A 196 6.46 1.66 -6.64
N PRO A 197 5.18 1.65 -7.08
CA PRO A 197 4.48 0.42 -7.44
C PRO A 197 5.26 -0.46 -8.44
N GLY A 198 6.06 0.15 -9.32
CA GLY A 198 6.90 -0.52 -10.31
C GLY A 198 8.12 -1.29 -9.77
N SER A 199 8.60 -1.02 -8.54
CA SER A 199 9.81 -1.67 -8.00
C SER A 199 9.57 -3.07 -7.42
N HIS A 200 8.31 -3.46 -7.26
CA HIS A 200 7.97 -4.76 -6.69
C HIS A 200 8.07 -5.88 -7.73
N THR A 201 8.83 -6.93 -7.41
CA THR A 201 8.77 -8.21 -8.11
C THR A 201 7.53 -8.96 -7.62
N LEU A 202 6.59 -9.22 -8.53
CA LEU A 202 5.33 -9.88 -8.22
C LEU A 202 5.39 -11.36 -8.59
N VAL A 203 4.73 -12.19 -7.80
CA VAL A 203 4.53 -13.62 -8.07
C VAL A 203 3.21 -13.80 -8.81
N ASP A 204 3.21 -14.67 -9.82
CA ASP A 204 1.99 -15.03 -10.54
C ASP A 204 1.08 -15.85 -9.63
N ILE A 205 -0.14 -15.34 -9.43
CA ILE A 205 -1.24 -16.08 -8.81
C ILE A 205 -1.90 -16.87 -9.92
N GLY A 206 -2.16 -18.16 -9.69
CA GLY A 206 -2.81 -19.02 -10.68
C GLY A 206 -4.12 -18.39 -11.18
N ARG A 207 -4.42 -18.62 -12.46
CA ARG A 207 -5.46 -17.87 -13.19
C ARG A 207 -6.87 -18.01 -12.57
N ASP A 208 -7.13 -19.13 -11.89
CA ASP A 208 -8.41 -19.46 -11.29
C ASP A 208 -8.39 -19.34 -9.74
N ASP A 209 -7.25 -19.01 -9.13
CA ASP A 209 -7.02 -19.10 -7.69
C ASP A 209 -7.37 -17.81 -6.93
N GLY A 210 -8.24 -16.97 -7.50
CA GLY A 210 -8.77 -15.82 -6.77
C GLY A 210 -9.33 -14.68 -7.61
N ASN A 211 -9.95 -13.74 -6.90
CA ASN A 211 -10.64 -12.57 -7.46
C ASN A 211 -10.01 -11.28 -6.92
N ILE A 212 -8.93 -10.82 -7.55
CA ILE A 212 -8.41 -9.45 -7.33
C ILE A 212 -9.13 -8.49 -8.27
N ARG A 213 -9.54 -7.35 -7.72
CA ARG A 213 -10.12 -6.21 -8.44
C ARG A 213 -9.40 -4.96 -7.98
N VAL A 214 -8.84 -4.22 -8.93
CA VAL A 214 -8.24 -2.90 -8.69
C VAL A 214 -9.05 -1.88 -9.48
N ARG A 215 -9.58 -0.86 -8.78
CA ARG A 215 -10.28 0.28 -9.35
C ARG A 215 -9.47 1.53 -9.05
N PRO A 216 -9.02 2.27 -10.08
CA PRO A 216 -8.38 3.57 -9.89
C PRO A 216 -9.40 4.66 -9.55
#